data_AF-A0A517PJ73-F1
#
_entry.id   AF-A0A517PJ73-F1
#
_cell.length_a   1.000
_cell.length_b   1.000
_cell.length_c   1.000
_cell.angle_alpha   90.00
_cell.angle_beta   90.00
_cell.angle_gamma   90.00
#
_symmetry.space_group_name_H-M   'P 1'
#
loop_
_entity.id
_entity.type
_entity.pdbx_description
1 polymer ?
#
loop_
_entity_poly.entity_id
_entity_poly.type
_entity_poly.pdbx_seq_one_letter_code
_entity_poly.pdbx_strand_id
1 'polypeptide(L)'
;MTISHFKAILIRQSNHHFWYQFFPDIINAGELSGEFCYRADQEQVEITHPVEHTQAQIALAGLTSKLKREIKKTETAPEVITLIS
;
A
#
# COMPACT_ATOMS: atom_id res chain seq x y z
N MET A 1 18.97 -2.97 -15.20
CA MET A 1 18.21 -2.22 -14.19
C MET A 1 16.97 -3.04 -13.89
N THR A 2 16.78 -3.47 -12.64
CA THR A 2 15.61 -4.26 -12.25
C THR A 2 14.48 -3.29 -11.93
N ILE A 3 13.44 -3.29 -12.75
CA ILE A 3 12.21 -2.53 -12.48
C ILE A 3 11.51 -3.23 -11.31
N SER A 4 11.22 -2.49 -10.24
CA SER A 4 10.44 -2.99 -9.10
C SER A 4 8.98 -2.56 -9.23
N HIS A 5 8.05 -3.51 -9.18
CA HIS A 5 6.60 -3.35 -9.31
C HIS A 5 5.88 -3.63 -7.98
N PHE A 6 5.81 -2.62 -7.12
CA PHE A 6 5.04 -2.76 -5.88
C PHE A 6 3.55 -2.60 -6.16
N LYS A 7 2.70 -3.41 -5.53
CA LYS A 7 1.25 -3.24 -5.61
C LYS A 7 0.61 -3.23 -4.22
N ALA A 8 -0.45 -2.44 -4.07
CA ALA A 8 -1.39 -2.50 -2.98
C ALA A 8 -2.81 -2.67 -3.55
N ILE A 9 -3.59 -3.56 -2.96
CA ILE A 9 -4.98 -3.86 -3.35
C ILE A 9 -5.88 -3.56 -2.15
N LEU A 10 -6.95 -2.81 -2.37
CA LEU A 10 -7.96 -2.53 -1.36
C LEU A 10 -8.71 -3.82 -1.04
N ILE A 11 -8.60 -4.29 0.20
CA ILE A 11 -9.25 -5.53 0.67
C ILE A 11 -10.50 -5.26 1.50
N ARG A 12 -10.58 -4.09 2.13
CA ARG A 12 -11.71 -3.68 2.96
C ARG A 12 -11.80 -2.16 3.00
N GLN A 13 -13.03 -1.65 3.04
CA GLN A 13 -13.32 -0.24 3.30
C GLN A 13 -14.44 -0.11 4.33
N SER A 14 -14.34 0.86 5.22
CA SER A 14 -15.36 1.19 6.20
C SER A 14 -15.23 2.66 6.60
N ASN A 15 -16.22 3.48 6.28
CA ASN A 15 -16.19 4.92 6.52
C ASN A 15 -14.91 5.58 5.93
N HIS A 16 -14.06 6.15 6.78
CA HIS A 16 -12.80 6.80 6.41
C HIS A 16 -11.58 5.87 6.52
N HIS A 17 -11.79 4.57 6.71
CA HIS A 17 -10.74 3.56 6.86
C HIS A 17 -10.67 2.68 5.61
N PHE A 18 -9.47 2.58 5.04
CA PHE A 18 -9.19 1.82 3.83
C PHE A 18 -8.03 0.86 4.08
N TRP A 19 -8.31 -0.44 4.07
CA TRP A 19 -7.32 -1.48 4.28
C TRP A 19 -6.78 -2.00 2.97
N TYR A 20 -5.46 -1.99 2.85
CA TYR A 20 -4.74 -2.43 1.68
C TYR A 20 -3.83 -3.59 2.04
N GLN A 21 -3.92 -4.66 1.24
CA GLN A 21 -2.89 -5.68 1.21
C GLN A 21 -1.84 -5.27 0.19
N PHE A 22 -0.57 -5.21 0.61
CA PHE A 22 0.53 -4.84 -0.28
C PHE A 22 1.51 -5.99 -0.48
N PHE A 23 2.10 -6.01 -1.67
CA PHE A 23 3.02 -7.04 -2.13
C PHE A 23 4.33 -6.36 -2.55
N PRO A 24 5.43 -6.57 -1.82
CA PRO A 24 6.75 -6.16 -2.28
C PRO A 24 7.11 -6.96 -3.55
N ASP A 25 7.73 -6.33 -4.54
CA ASP A 25 8.19 -7.01 -5.76
C ASP A 25 9.44 -7.83 -5.47
N ILE A 26 9.27 -8.88 -4.67
CA ILE A 26 10.31 -9.86 -4.42
C ILE A 26 10.05 -10.97 -5.43
N ILE A 27 10.93 -11.09 -6.43
CA ILE A 27 10.99 -12.23 -7.34
C ILE A 27 10.93 -13.50 -6.47
N ASN A 28 9.85 -14.28 -6.61
CA ASN A 28 9.47 -15.49 -5.84
C ASN A 28 8.67 -15.35 -4.53
N ALA A 29 8.21 -14.18 -4.10
CA ALA A 29 7.40 -14.09 -2.88
C ALA A 29 5.90 -14.01 -3.17
N GLY A 30 5.32 -15.12 -3.62
CA GLY A 30 3.86 -15.31 -3.50
C GLY A 30 3.39 -15.30 -2.04
N GLU A 31 4.32 -15.44 -1.09
CA GLU A 31 4.07 -15.60 0.35
C GLU A 31 4.35 -14.33 1.18
N LEU A 32 5.05 -13.32 0.65
CA LEU A 32 5.31 -12.08 1.39
C LEU A 32 4.26 -11.04 1.01
N SER A 33 3.29 -10.84 1.90
CA SER A 33 2.33 -9.76 1.82
C SER A 33 2.15 -9.13 3.19
N GLY A 34 1.98 -7.81 3.22
CA GLY A 34 1.63 -7.09 4.45
C GLY A 34 0.29 -6.39 4.29
N GLU A 35 -0.16 -5.79 5.37
CA GLU A 35 -1.40 -5.03 5.39
C GLU A 35 -1.19 -3.68 6.08
N PHE A 36 -1.78 -2.64 5.52
CA PHE A 36 -1.88 -1.34 6.16
C PHE A 36 -3.29 -0.78 6.04
N CYS A 37 -3.71 -0.01 7.03
CA CYS A 37 -4.93 0.79 7.02
C CYS A 37 -4.56 2.25 6.79
N TYR A 38 -5.17 2.88 5.80
CA TYR A 38 -5.16 4.33 5.65
C TYR A 38 -6.42 4.93 6.25
N ARG A 39 -6.23 5.85 7.20
CA ARG A 39 -7.25 6.62 7.90
C ARG A 39 -7.36 7.98 7.24
N ALA A 40 -8.33 8.15 6.34
CA ALA A 40 -8.50 9.37 5.56
C ALA A 40 -8.91 10.58 6.42
N ASP A 41 -9.64 10.34 7.51
CA ASP A 41 -10.03 11.36 8.51
C ASP A 41 -8.83 11.98 9.24
N GLN A 42 -7.76 11.19 9.43
CA GLN A 42 -6.54 11.60 10.16
C GLN A 42 -5.31 11.73 9.26
N GLU A 43 -5.47 11.46 7.96
CA GLU A 43 -4.38 11.30 6.99
C GLU A 43 -3.25 10.34 7.43
N GLN A 44 -3.57 9.38 8.30
CA GLN A 44 -2.61 8.50 8.96
C GLN A 44 -2.58 7.13 8.29
N VAL A 45 -1.41 6.49 8.31
CA VAL A 45 -1.25 5.09 7.93
C VAL A 45 -0.91 4.30 9.18
N GLU A 46 -1.61 3.20 9.37
CA GLU A 46 -1.37 2.21 10.41
C GLU A 46 -0.98 0.90 9.73
N ILE A 47 0.11 0.27 10.18
CA ILE A 47 0.52 -1.05 9.69
C ILE A 47 -0.17 -2.09 10.56
N THR A 48 -1.09 -2.85 9.98
CA THR A 48 -1.87 -3.87 10.70
C THR A 48 -1.19 -5.24 10.64
N HIS A 49 -0.51 -5.55 9.54
CA HIS A 49 0.30 -6.76 9.39
C HIS A 49 1.67 -6.40 8.78
N PRO A 50 2.75 -6.33 9.59
CA PRO A 50 4.07 -5.96 9.11
C PRO A 50 4.74 -7.10 8.34
N VAL A 51 5.63 -6.73 7.42
CA VAL A 51 6.57 -7.65 6.76
C VAL A 51 7.97 -7.17 7.07
N GLU A 52 8.74 -8.00 7.79
CA GLU A 52 10.12 -7.68 8.19
C GLU A 52 11.09 -7.88 7.03
N HIS A 53 11.00 -7.02 6.02
CA HIS A 53 11.89 -7.02 4.87
C HIS A 53 12.15 -5.59 4.38
N THR A 54 13.40 -5.26 4.06
CA THR A 54 13.79 -3.91 3.62
C THR A 54 12.99 -3.45 2.40
N GLN A 55 12.77 -4.34 1.42
CA GLN A 55 11.95 -4.00 0.25
C GLN A 55 10.47 -3.78 0.59
N ALA A 56 9.93 -4.45 1.63
CA ALA A 56 8.56 -4.24 2.07
C ALA A 56 8.39 -2.86 2.71
N GLN A 57 9.38 -2.38 3.46
CA GLN A 57 9.37 -1.02 4.01
C GLN A 57 9.42 0.06 2.91
N ILE A 58 10.27 -0.13 1.89
CA ILE A 58 10.35 0.76 0.72
C ILE A 58 9.02 0.77 -0.05
N ALA A 59 8.48 -0.43 -0.32
CA ALA A 59 7.19 -0.60 -1.00
C ALA A 59 6.09 0.15 -0.26
N LEU A 60 5.98 -0.06 1.06
CA LEU A 60 4.97 0.57 1.90
C LEU A 60 5.07 2.10 1.88
N ALA A 61 6.27 2.66 2.06
CA ALA A 61 6.49 4.11 2.04
C ALA A 61 6.09 4.74 0.69
N GLY A 62 6.44 4.09 -0.42
CA GLY A 62 6.10 4.57 -1.75
C GLY A 62 4.61 4.42 -2.09
N LEU A 63 4.01 3.26 -1.78
CA LEU A 63 2.59 2.99 -2.00
C LEU A 63 1.69 3.91 -1.17
N THR A 64 2.01 4.12 0.10
CA THR A 64 1.24 5.02 0.99
C THR A 64 1.36 6.48 0.57
N SER A 65 2.54 6.92 0.12
CA SER A 65 2.72 8.26 -0.43
C SER A 65 1.89 8.48 -1.71
N LYS A 66 1.82 7.47 -2.59
CA LYS A 66 0.98 7.53 -3.79
C LYS A 66 -0.50 7.52 -3.44
N LEU A 67 -0.94 6.63 -2.54
CA LEU A 67 -2.31 6.55 -2.04
C LEU A 67 -2.82 7.91 -1.54
N LYS A 68 -2.04 8.56 -0.67
CA LYS A 68 -2.38 9.89 -0.12
C LYS A 68 -2.62 10.92 -1.22
N ARG A 69 -1.81 10.91 -2.29
CA ARG A 69 -1.98 11.84 -3.43
C ARG A 69 -3.23 11.53 -4.24
N GLU A 70 -3.49 10.26 -4.51
CA GLU A 70 -4.67 9.83 -5.28
C GLU A 70 -5.97 10.15 -4.54
N ILE A 71 -6.05 9.83 -3.25
CA ILE A 71 -7.24 10.16 -2.43
C ILE A 71 -7.45 11.68 -2.35
N LYS A 72 -6.39 12.48 -2.20
CA LYS A 72 -6.51 13.95 -2.24
C LYS A 72 -7.05 14.49 -3.57
N LYS A 73 -6.77 13.80 -4.67
CA LYS A 73 -7.16 14.23 -6.01
C LYS A 73 -8.58 13.79 -6.37
N THR A 74 -8.98 12.61 -5.91
CA THR A 74 -10.18 11.91 -6.38
C THR A 74 -11.24 11.76 -5.31
N GLU A 75 -10.94 12.10 -4.06
CA GLU A 75 -11.78 11.90 -2.87
C GLU A 75 -12.25 10.46 -2.67
N THR A 76 -11.64 9.50 -3.37
CA THR A 76 -12.04 8.10 -3.41
C THR A 76 -10.83 7.20 -3.21
N ALA A 77 -11.04 6.08 -2.50
CA ALA A 77 -9.99 5.10 -2.29
C ALA A 77 -9.78 4.28 -3.58
N PRO A 78 -8.60 4.32 -4.20
CA PRO A 78 -8.33 3.52 -5.39
C PRO A 78 -8.32 2.03 -5.04
N GLU A 79 -8.96 1.20 -5.86
CA GLU A 79 -8.99 -0.25 -5.64
C GLU A 79 -7.60 -0.88 -5.74
N VAL A 80 -6.75 -0.36 -6.63
CA VAL A 80 -5.38 -0.83 -6.86
C VAL A 80 -4.43 0.34 -6.98
N ILE A 81 -3.29 0.25 -6.31
CA ILE A 81 -2.18 1.20 -6.43
C ILE A 81 -0.92 0.44 -6.81
N THR A 82 -0.26 0.92 -7.85
CA THR A 82 1.01 0.38 -8.30
C THR A 82 2.11 1.42 -8.17
N LEU A 83 3.31 1.00 -7.78
CA LEU A 83 4.51 1.83 -7.81
C LEU A 83 5.55 1.11 -8.67
N ILE A 84 5.98 1.78 -9.73
CA ILE A 84 7.05 1.31 -10.62
C ILE A 84 8.28 2.13 -10.26
N SER A 85 9.34 1.47 -9.80
CA SER A 85 10.61 2.09 -9.38
C SER A 85 11.82 1.45 -10.03
#